data_AF-A0A0K3BCJ8-F1
#
_entry.id   AF-A0A0K3BCJ8-F1
#
_cell.length_a   1.000
_cell.length_b   1.000
_cell.length_c   1.000
_cell.angle_alpha   90.00
_cell.angle_beta   90.00
_cell.angle_gamma   90.00
#
_symmetry.space_group_name_H-M   'P 1'
#
loop_
_entity.id
_entity.type
_entity.pdbx_description
1 polymer ?
#
loop_
_entity_poly.entity_id
_entity_poly.type
_entity_poly.pdbx_seq_one_letter_code
_entity_poly.pdbx_strand_id
1 'polypeptide(L)'
;MTSAVALAGGVTIGWNVLVANADQEFDETYEGRRINGRADMLFIDGDLVHVMRNGDGTYTTSINHYESFTSLREAAKRAVDTLGGLRPVSHAH
;
A
#
# COMPACT_ATOMS: atom_id res chain seq x y z
N MET A 1 -33.26 -4.95 44.86
CA MET A 1 -34.13 -3.80 44.55
C MET A 1 -33.38 -2.92 43.56
N THR A 2 -33.57 -3.19 42.26
CA THR A 2 -34.33 -2.35 41.29
C THR A 2 -33.39 -1.30 40.68
N SER A 3 -32.72 -1.57 39.54
CA SER A 3 -33.11 -1.19 38.15
C SER A 3 -33.15 0.34 37.95
N ALA A 4 -32.71 0.96 36.85
CA ALA A 4 -32.75 0.55 35.45
C ALA A 4 -31.78 1.36 34.55
N VAL A 5 -31.68 0.86 33.33
CA VAL A 5 -30.88 1.20 32.14
C VAL A 5 -31.33 2.49 31.42
N ALA A 6 -30.41 3.12 30.69
CA ALA A 6 -30.72 3.71 29.38
C ALA A 6 -29.49 3.61 28.45
N LEU A 7 -29.60 2.78 27.41
CA LEU A 7 -28.74 2.76 26.23
C LEU A 7 -29.15 3.91 25.31
N ALA A 8 -28.18 4.67 24.81
CA ALA A 8 -28.37 5.53 23.63
C ALA A 8 -27.41 5.05 22.55
N GLY A 9 -27.96 4.40 21.53
CA GLY A 9 -27.24 3.91 20.37
C GLY A 9 -26.72 5.04 19.49
N GLY A 10 -25.48 4.88 19.02
CA GLY A 10 -24.96 5.60 17.87
C GLY A 10 -24.75 4.60 16.74
N VAL A 11 -25.70 4.53 15.80
CA VAL A 11 -25.49 3.88 14.51
C VAL A 11 -24.57 4.79 13.70
N THR A 12 -23.32 4.39 13.48
CA THR A 12 -22.45 5.04 12.50
C THR A 12 -22.78 4.49 11.11
N ILE A 13 -23.76 5.11 10.46
CA ILE A 13 -23.90 5.02 8.99
C ILE A 13 -22.87 5.97 8.41
N GLY A 14 -21.85 5.42 7.78
CA GLY A 14 -20.85 6.19 7.05
C GLY A 14 -19.89 5.28 6.29
N TRP A 15 -20.26 4.93 5.06
CA TRP A 15 -19.42 4.24 4.07
C TRP A 15 -18.14 5.02 3.65
N ASN A 16 -17.70 6.00 4.45
CA ASN A 16 -16.63 6.95 4.09
C ASN A 16 -15.40 6.90 5.01
N VAL A 17 -15.26 5.88 5.87
CA VAL A 17 -14.01 5.65 6.65
C VAL A 17 -13.00 4.76 5.88
N LEU A 18 -13.39 4.17 4.75
CA LEU A 18 -12.57 3.18 4.04
C LEU A 18 -11.84 3.70 2.78
N VAL A 19 -11.98 4.99 2.42
CA VAL A 19 -11.37 5.55 1.21
C VAL A 19 -10.49 6.76 1.57
N ALA A 20 -9.47 6.54 2.39
CA ALA A 20 -8.36 7.47 2.59
C ALA A 20 -7.18 6.82 3.35
N ASN A 21 -6.69 5.67 2.88
CA ASN A 21 -5.27 5.33 3.06
C ASN A 21 -4.56 5.43 1.71
N ALA A 22 -4.88 6.49 0.96
CA ALA A 22 -4.06 6.89 -0.16
C ALA A 22 -2.69 7.30 0.43
N ASP A 23 -1.73 6.40 0.28
CA ASP A 23 -0.30 6.68 0.20
C ASP A 23 0.32 7.38 1.40
N GLN A 24 0.25 6.73 2.56
CA GLN A 24 1.12 7.11 3.66
C GLN A 24 2.57 6.96 3.19
N GLU A 25 3.20 8.10 2.93
CA GLU A 25 4.61 8.17 2.57
C GLU A 25 5.39 7.28 3.54
N PHE A 26 6.18 6.39 2.98
CA PHE A 26 6.99 5.47 3.77
C PHE A 26 8.41 5.46 3.26
N ASP A 27 9.32 5.22 4.18
CA ASP A 27 10.73 5.00 3.92
C ASP A 27 11.24 4.05 5.00
N GLU A 28 11.55 2.81 4.62
CA GLU A 28 12.01 1.79 5.55
C GLU A 28 13.01 0.83 4.90
N THR A 29 13.63 -0.02 5.72
CA THR A 29 14.45 -1.12 5.23
C THR A 29 13.67 -2.42 5.37
N TYR A 30 13.58 -3.18 4.28
CA TYR A 30 12.96 -4.50 4.23
C TYR A 30 13.94 -5.49 3.60
N GLU A 31 14.23 -6.59 4.30
CA GLU A 31 15.22 -7.60 3.86
C GLU A 31 16.59 -6.99 3.45
N GLY A 32 17.03 -5.95 4.17
CA GLY A 32 18.29 -5.25 3.91
C GLY A 32 18.25 -4.27 2.73
N ARG A 33 17.09 -4.07 2.10
CA ARG A 33 16.88 -3.16 0.97
C ARG A 33 16.06 -1.95 1.40
N ARG A 34 16.42 -0.76 0.94
CA ARG A 34 15.65 0.45 1.24
C ARG A 34 14.43 0.50 0.32
N ILE A 35 13.25 0.58 0.89
CA ILE A 35 12.00 0.76 0.17
C ILE A 35 11.36 2.08 0.59
N ASN A 36 10.89 2.86 -0.37
CA ASN A 36 10.11 4.05 -0.09
C ASN A 36 9.04 4.29 -1.15
N GLY A 37 7.94 4.92 -0.76
CA GLY A 37 6.87 5.22 -1.69
C GLY A 37 6.01 6.38 -1.23
N ARG A 38 5.44 7.11 -2.20
CA ARG A 38 4.64 8.31 -2.01
C ARG A 38 3.71 8.52 -3.20
N ALA A 39 2.44 8.86 -2.98
CA ALA A 39 1.41 8.88 -4.02
C ALA A 39 1.47 7.59 -4.86
N ASP A 40 1.85 7.63 -6.13
CA ASP A 40 2.03 6.44 -6.97
C ASP A 40 3.51 6.16 -7.35
N MET A 41 4.46 6.75 -6.62
CA MET A 41 5.89 6.50 -6.82
C MET A 41 6.38 5.45 -5.83
N LEU A 42 7.10 4.45 -6.33
CA LEU A 42 7.74 3.41 -5.53
C LEU A 42 9.21 3.28 -5.91
N PHE A 43 10.10 3.23 -4.92
CA PHE A 43 11.53 3.06 -5.11
C PHE A 43 12.07 1.90 -4.27
N ILE A 44 13.02 1.16 -4.86
CA ILE A 44 13.78 0.11 -4.18
C ILE A 44 15.28 0.42 -4.38
N ASP A 45 16.00 0.66 -3.29
CA ASP A 45 17.42 1.06 -3.28
C ASP A 45 17.72 2.30 -4.16
N GLY A 46 16.71 3.17 -4.32
CA GLY A 46 16.76 4.37 -5.18
C GLY A 46 16.30 4.15 -6.62
N ASP A 47 16.10 2.90 -7.04
CA ASP A 47 15.65 2.56 -8.39
C ASP A 47 14.12 2.60 -8.47
N LEU A 48 13.58 3.31 -9.47
CA LEU A 48 12.13 3.50 -9.65
C LEU A 48 11.46 2.19 -10.11
N VAL A 49 10.38 1.82 -9.43
CA VAL A 49 9.47 0.74 -9.82
C VAL A 49 8.17 1.37 -10.30
N HIS A 50 7.76 1.08 -11.54
CA HIS A 50 6.48 1.59 -12.04
C HIS A 50 5.33 0.93 -11.29
N VAL A 51 4.44 1.75 -10.71
CA VAL A 51 3.19 1.35 -10.07
C VAL A 51 2.01 1.76 -10.94
N MET A 52 0.99 0.91 -10.97
CA MET A 52 -0.31 1.22 -11.54
C MET A 52 -1.38 1.11 -10.45
N ARG A 53 -2.16 2.18 -10.32
CA ARG A 53 -3.32 2.21 -9.43
C ARG A 53 -4.54 1.67 -10.17
N ASN A 54 -5.14 0.62 -9.62
CA ASN A 54 -6.29 -0.06 -10.19
C ASN A 54 -7.58 0.73 -9.93
N GLY A 55 -8.64 0.43 -10.69
CA GLY A 55 -9.94 1.09 -10.55
C GLY A 55 -10.63 0.86 -9.20
N ASP A 56 -10.28 -0.22 -8.50
CA ASP A 56 -10.73 -0.55 -7.14
C ASP A 56 -9.86 0.10 -6.04
N GLY A 57 -8.84 0.87 -6.42
CA GLY A 57 -7.91 1.53 -5.50
C GLY A 57 -6.77 0.66 -5.00
N THR A 58 -6.63 -0.59 -5.46
CA THR A 58 -5.44 -1.42 -5.21
C THR A 58 -4.28 -1.01 -6.11
N TYR A 59 -3.09 -1.53 -5.85
CA TYR A 59 -1.86 -1.24 -6.59
C TYR A 59 -1.34 -2.52 -7.24
N THR A 60 -0.79 -2.40 -8.45
CA THR A 60 0.05 -3.41 -9.10
C THR A 60 1.41 -2.78 -9.44
N THR A 61 2.46 -3.59 -9.56
CA THR A 61 3.78 -3.09 -9.94
C THR A 61 4.22 -3.68 -11.28
N SER A 62 5.18 -3.05 -11.94
CA SER A 62 5.83 -3.62 -13.14
C SER A 62 6.50 -4.98 -12.88
N ILE A 63 6.88 -5.27 -11.63
CA ILE A 63 7.51 -6.54 -11.21
C ILE A 63 6.44 -7.60 -10.92
N ASN A 64 5.35 -7.21 -10.24
CA ASN A 64 4.24 -8.07 -9.84
C ASN A 64 2.93 -7.58 -10.49
N HIS A 65 2.88 -7.62 -11.82
CA HIS A 65 1.80 -6.97 -12.58
C HIS A 65 0.42 -7.63 -12.41
N TYR A 66 0.40 -8.93 -12.12
CA TYR A 66 -0.83 -9.72 -11.99
C TYR A 66 -1.23 -9.97 -10.53
N GLU A 67 -0.67 -9.22 -9.60
CA GLU A 67 -0.92 -9.33 -8.17
C GLU A 67 -1.35 -7.94 -7.63
N SER A 68 -2.52 -7.87 -6.99
CA SER A 68 -3.07 -6.62 -6.47
C SER A 68 -2.80 -6.46 -4.98
N PHE A 69 -2.31 -5.30 -4.57
CA PHE A 69 -1.98 -4.97 -3.19
C PHE A 69 -2.84 -3.84 -2.66
N THR A 70 -3.22 -3.92 -1.38
CA THR A 70 -4.04 -2.90 -0.71
C THR A 70 -3.23 -1.68 -0.26
N SER A 71 -1.90 -1.71 -0.36
CA SER A 71 -1.02 -0.58 -0.08
C SER A 71 0.28 -0.64 -0.91
N LEU A 72 0.90 0.53 -1.13
CA LEU A 72 2.23 0.61 -1.75
C LEU A 72 3.31 -0.12 -0.96
N ARG A 73 3.22 -0.13 0.39
CA ARG A 73 4.21 -0.80 1.25
C ARG A 73 4.20 -2.31 1.02
N GLU A 74 3.02 -2.92 0.93
CA GLU A 74 2.89 -4.36 0.64
C GLU A 74 3.37 -4.67 -0.78
N ALA A 75 3.04 -3.82 -1.76
CA ALA A 75 3.56 -3.93 -3.11
C ALA A 75 5.10 -3.86 -3.15
N ALA A 76 5.71 -2.98 -2.35
CA ALA A 76 7.16 -2.80 -2.24
C ALA A 76 7.85 -4.04 -1.69
N LYS A 77 7.33 -4.58 -0.57
CA LYS A 77 7.86 -5.80 0.05
C LYS A 77 7.76 -6.98 -0.90
N ARG A 78 6.61 -7.16 -1.55
CA ARG A 78 6.43 -8.22 -2.52
C ARG A 78 7.35 -8.09 -3.73
N ALA A 79 7.62 -6.87 -4.18
CA ALA A 79 8.58 -6.61 -5.25
C ALA A 79 10.01 -6.95 -4.81
N VAL A 80 10.41 -6.62 -3.56
CA VAL A 80 11.69 -7.06 -2.99
C VAL A 80 11.81 -8.58 -2.97
N ASP A 81 10.77 -9.28 -2.50
CA ASP A 81 10.75 -10.75 -2.46
C ASP A 81 10.89 -11.36 -3.87
N THR A 82 10.24 -10.74 -4.85
CA THR A 82 10.26 -11.21 -6.25
C THR A 82 11.61 -10.97 -6.92
N LEU A 83 12.25 -9.84 -6.64
CA LEU A 83 13.58 -9.51 -7.15
C LEU A 83 14.70 -10.32 -6.49
N GLY A 84 14.54 -10.67 -5.21
CA GLY A 84 15.64 -11.14 -4.38
C GLY A 84 16.81 -10.16 -4.42
N GLY A 85 17.97 -10.64 -4.88
CA GLY A 85 19.19 -9.83 -5.01
C GLY A 85 19.28 -8.95 -6.27
N LEU A 86 18.28 -8.99 -7.16
CA LEU A 86 18.27 -8.19 -8.39
C LEU A 86 17.80 -6.75 -8.15
N ARG A 87 18.19 -5.84 -9.05
CA ARG A 87 17.74 -4.45 -9.05
C ARG A 87 16.65 -4.21 -10.11
N PRO A 88 15.66 -3.35 -9.82
CA PRO A 88 14.76 -2.85 -10.86
C PRO A 88 15.56 -2.12 -11.93
N VAL A 89 15.14 -2.27 -13.19
CA VAL A 89 15.63 -1.45 -14.30
C VAL A 89 14.47 -0.61 -14.82
N SER A 90 14.56 0.70 -14.60
CA SER A 90 13.58 1.62 -15.16
C SER A 90 13.85 1.80 -16.65
N HIS A 91 12.81 1.60 -17.46
CA HIS A 91 12.82 1.98 -18.86
C HIS A 91 12.15 3.35 -18.95
N ALA A 92 12.90 4.36 -19.39
CA ALA A 92 12.30 5.64 -19.74
C ALA A 92 11.43 5.43 -20.99
N HIS A 93 10.14 5.75 -20.88
CA HIS A 93 9.21 5.88 -22.00
C HIS A 93 8.87 7.35 -22.18
#